data_AF-Q7ND44-F1
#
_entry.id   AF-Q7ND44-F1
#
_cell.length_a   1.000
_cell.length_b   1.000
_cell.length_c   1.000
_cell.angle_alpha   90.00
_cell.angle_beta   90.00
_cell.angle_gamma   90.00
#
_symmetry.space_group_name_H-M   'P 1'
#
loop_
_entity.id
_entity.type
_entity.pdbx_description
1 polymer ?
#
loop_
_entity_poly.entity_id
_entity_poly.type
_entity_poly.pdbx_seq_one_letter_code
_entity_poly.pdbx_strand_id
1 'polypeptide(L)' 'METPAVETYLLTNRLLTEPQLVRARELVQLWQGSLPIVLWKLGLIDLNTFAILLEL' A
#
# COMPACT_ATOMS: atom_id res chain seq x y z
N MET A 1 -2.94 15.78 -7.90
CA MET A 1 -1.88 14.83 -7.51
C MET A 1 -2.25 13.51 -8.15
N GLU A 2 -1.41 13.00 -9.04
CA GLU A 2 -1.62 11.67 -9.63
C GLU A 2 -1.58 10.63 -8.52
N THR A 3 -2.60 9.78 -8.46
CA THR A 3 -2.63 8.64 -7.54
C THR A 3 -1.66 7.58 -8.10
N PRO A 4 -0.62 7.17 -7.35
CA PRO A 4 0.34 6.15 -7.79
C PRO A 4 -0.36 4.85 -8.21
N ALA A 5 0.19 4.15 -9.22
CA ALA A 5 -0.38 2.90 -9.76
C ALA A 5 -0.68 1.84 -8.67
N VAL A 6 0.20 1.75 -7.67
CA VAL A 6 0.04 0.90 -6.48
C VAL A 6 -1.26 1.17 -5.74
N GLU A 7 -1.60 2.45 -5.52
CA GLU A 7 -2.77 2.85 -4.74
C GLU A 7 -4.07 2.58 -5.50
N THR A 8 -4.08 2.85 -6.80
CA THR A 8 -5.19 2.50 -7.69
C THR A 8 -5.42 0.98 -7.66
N TYR A 9 -4.38 0.18 -7.81
CA TYR A 9 -4.48 -1.28 -7.76
C TYR A 9 -5.09 -1.76 -6.44
N LEU A 10 -4.63 -1.23 -5.31
CA LEU A 10 -5.11 -1.62 -3.96
C LEU A 10 -6.60 -1.32 -3.75
N LEU A 11 -7.07 -0.15 -4.19
CA LEU A 11 -8.47 0.25 -4.06
C LEU A 11 -9.38 -0.49 -5.05
N THR A 12 -8.98 -0.60 -6.32
CA THR A 12 -9.78 -1.27 -7.36
C THR A 12 -9.99 -2.75 -7.06
N ASN A 13 -8.96 -3.44 -6.54
CA ASN A 13 -9.06 -4.84 -6.15
C ASN A 13 -9.64 -5.05 -4.75
N ARG A 14 -10.08 -3.98 -4.07
CA ARG A 14 -10.62 -4.02 -2.69
C ARG A 14 -9.68 -4.69 -1.68
N LEU A 15 -8.37 -4.63 -1.93
CA LEU A 15 -7.34 -5.12 -1.03
C LEU A 15 -7.19 -4.20 0.18
N LEU A 16 -7.52 -2.93 0.00
CA LEU A 16 -7.60 -1.93 1.08
C LEU A 16 -8.85 -1.07 0.92
N THR A 17 -9.29 -0.54 2.05
CA THR A 17 -10.23 0.58 2.12
C THR A 17 -9.47 1.91 2.07
N GLU A 18 -10.15 3.00 1.67
CA GLU A 18 -9.56 4.34 1.69
C GLU A 18 -9.00 4.74 3.08
N PRO A 19 -9.68 4.51 4.23
CA PRO A 19 -9.12 4.82 5.53
C PRO A 19 -7.83 4.05 5.85
N GLN A 20 -7.73 2.78 5.44
CA GLN A 20 -6.51 1.99 5.62
C GLN A 20 -5.37 2.53 4.76
N LEU A 21 -5.67 2.96 3.53
CA LEU A 21 -4.68 3.57 2.64
C LEU A 21 -4.16 4.89 3.20
N VAL A 22 -5.05 5.75 3.72
CA VAL A 22 -4.66 7.01 4.37
C VAL A 22 -3.71 6.74 5.54
N ARG A 23 -4.08 5.81 6.43
CA ARG A 23 -3.23 5.43 7.57
C ARG A 23 -1.89 4.85 7.15
N ALA A 24 -1.85 4.07 6.06
CA ALA A 24 -0.62 3.52 5.53
C ALA A 24 0.30 4.64 4.98
N ARG A 25 -0.24 5.67 4.33
CA ARG A 25 0.54 6.83 3.85
C ARG A 25 1.16 7.63 5.00
N GLU A 26 0.43 7.82 6.09
CA GLU A 26 0.98 8.47 7.29
C GLU A 26 2.18 7.70 7.83
N LEU A 27 2.08 6.38 7.89
CA LEU A 27 3.16 5.50 8.33
C LEU A 27 4.34 5.46 7.36
N VAL A 28 4.10 5.57 6.05
CA VAL A 28 5.16 5.73 5.03
C VAL A 28 6.05 6.93 5.35
N GLN A 29 5.43 8.08 5.67
CA GLN A 29 6.16 9.30 6.04
C GLN A 29 6.93 9.13 7.36
N LEU A 30 6.31 8.52 8.37
CA LEU A 30 6.94 8.31 9.68
C LEU A 30 8.10 7.32 9.64
N TRP A 31 7.98 6.25 8.86
CA TRP A 31 8.99 5.18 8.78
C TRP A 31 10.01 5.41 7.68
N GLN A 32 9.87 6.48 6.88
CA GLN A 32 10.69 6.77 5.71
C GLN A 32 10.77 5.57 4.75
N GLY A 33 9.64 4.88 4.56
CA GLY A 33 9.53 3.65 3.78
C GLY A 33 8.82 3.82 2.44
N SER A 34 8.48 2.70 1.80
CA SER A 34 7.53 2.67 0.67
C SER A 34 6.19 2.07 1.10
N LEU A 35 5.12 2.43 0.39
CA LEU A 35 3.78 1.95 0.70
C LEU A 35 3.68 0.42 0.71
N PRO A 36 4.21 -0.34 -0.27
CA PRO A 36 4.19 -1.81 -0.22
C PRO A 36 4.86 -2.38 1.05
N ILE A 37 6.00 -1.83 1.46
CA ILE A 37 6.73 -2.30 2.64
C ILE A 37 5.91 -2.06 3.91
N VAL A 38 5.31 -0.88 4.04
CA VAL A 38 4.46 -0.55 5.18
C VAL A 38 3.26 -1.49 5.25
N LEU A 39 2.56 -1.70 4.14
CA LEU A 39 1.38 -2.58 4.09
C LEU A 39 1.72 -4.03 4.48
N TRP A 40 2.85 -4.54 3.98
CA TRP A 40 3.31 -5.88 4.32
C TRP A 40 3.71 -6.00 5.80
N LYS A 41 4.46 -5.02 6.34
CA LYS A 41 4.83 -4.98 7.77
C LYS A 41 3.61 -4.91 8.70
N LEU A 42 2.53 -4.27 8.26
CA LEU A 42 1.27 -4.19 9.01
C LEU A 42 0.40 -5.46 8.87
N GLY A 43 0.79 -6.41 8.03
CA GLY A 43 -0.01 -7.60 7.73
C GLY A 43 -1.29 -7.31 6.96
N LEU A 44 -1.38 -6.15 6.29
CA LEU A 44 -2.56 -5.76 5.49
C LEU A 44 -2.57 -6.40 4.10
N ILE A 45 -1.41 -6.86 3.64
CA ILE A 45 -1.25 -7.60 2.39
C ILE A 45 -0.38 -8.83 2.65
N ASP A 46 -0.60 -9.88 1.87
CA ASP A 46 0.25 -11.07 1.89
C ASP A 46 1.53 -10.87 1.07
N LEU A 47 2.43 -11.86 1.14
CA LEU A 47 3.72 -11.82 0.43
C LEU A 47 3.53 -11.79 -1.09
N ASN A 48 2.50 -12.46 -1.61
CA ASN A 48 2.24 -12.52 -3.05
C ASN A 48 1.79 -11.15 -3.58
N THR A 49 0.85 -10.53 -2.89
CA THR A 49 0.39 -9.17 -3.17
C THR A 49 1.55 -8.19 -3.06
N PHE A 50 2.36 -8.30 -2.00
CA PHE A 50 3.56 -7.48 -1.85
C PHE A 50 4.50 -7.57 -3.06
N ALA A 51 4.77 -8.78 -3.58
CA ALA A 51 5.60 -8.96 -4.76
C ALA A 51 5.00 -8.26 -5.99
N ILE A 52 3.70 -8.39 -6.23
CA ILE A 52 3.00 -7.69 -7.33
C ILE A 52 3.18 -6.18 -7.21
N LEU A 53 3.02 -5.61 -6.01
CA LEU A 53 3.13 -4.17 -5.80
C LEU A 53 4.53 -3.60 -5.99
N LEU A 54 5.59 -4.43 -5.94
CA LEU A 54 6.96 -3.99 -6.21
C LEU A 54 7.25 -3.85 -7.71
N GLU A 55 6.43 -4.48 -8.55
CA GLU A 55 6.57 -4.47 -10.02
C GLU A 55 5.70 -3.41 -10.70
N LEU A 56 4.81 -2.76 -9.95
CA LEU A 56 3.94 -1.65 -10.40
C LEU A 56 4.61 -0.29 -10.23
#